data_AF-A0A2E6GNA4-F1
#
_entry.id   AF-A0A2E6GNA4-F1
#
_cell.length_a   1.000
_cell.length_b   1.000
_cell.length_c   1.000
_cell.angle_alpha   90.00
_cell.angle_beta   90.00
_cell.angle_gamma   90.00
#
_symmetry.space_group_name_H-M   'P 1'
#
loop_
_entity.id
_entity.type
_entity.pdbx_description
1 polymer ?
#
loop_
_entity_poly.entity_id
_entity_poly.type
_entity_poly.pdbx_seq_one_letter_code
_entity_poly.pdbx_strand_id
1 'polypeptide(L)'
;MVNSNKHIRHWEISGTKCSLNQYDFIWADIPAERLKAVRSLETMDIRNLQDSLAQECPIKAWPYGMPTVVNPYVVILGMSPGVSPASGDSDYNTRPAYELPAGGVPHPRWYYADSRGYWDKVRYLCGRFLKAIDPNFRETQAFSLSGHMNLSTGASGRASDVTVQRELADWVVRAISGGLRPRYVVGLGLTSALRKSDVQTALSNLGTSPVDFTKPDRVRPFHGYQKTSLAYREWDFTRPDGGMLTFVSWPQHPGRAPFTNRQIWEESVSEYCRTISAS
;
A
#
# COMPACT_ATOMS: atom_id res chain seq x y z
N MET A 1 -31.82 -22.86 -13.30
CA MET A 1 -30.87 -21.97 -14.02
C MET A 1 -31.41 -20.56 -13.95
N VAL A 2 -30.91 -19.76 -13.01
CA VAL A 2 -31.28 -18.34 -12.89
C VAL A 2 -30.02 -17.54 -13.15
N ASN A 3 -30.00 -16.89 -14.31
CA ASN A 3 -28.95 -16.00 -14.76
C ASN A 3 -29.10 -14.67 -14.01
N SER A 4 -28.22 -14.38 -13.05
CA SER A 4 -28.13 -13.08 -12.39
C SER A 4 -27.10 -12.21 -13.11
N ASN A 5 -27.58 -11.43 -14.09
CA ASN A 5 -26.81 -10.36 -14.70
C ASN A 5 -26.46 -9.31 -13.63
N LYS A 6 -25.18 -9.21 -13.28
CA LYS A 6 -24.62 -8.10 -12.50
C LYS A 6 -24.60 -6.85 -13.38
N HIS A 7 -25.38 -5.85 -13.00
CA HIS A 7 -25.29 -4.50 -13.54
C HIS A 7 -23.93 -3.89 -13.17
N ILE A 8 -23.05 -3.75 -14.16
CA ILE A 8 -21.98 -2.77 -14.15
C ILE A 8 -22.64 -1.42 -14.43
N ARG A 9 -22.67 -0.52 -13.44
CA ARG A 9 -23.15 0.85 -13.65
C ARG A 9 -22.11 1.61 -14.48
N HIS A 10 -22.44 1.88 -15.74
CA HIS A 10 -21.77 2.92 -16.52
C HIS A 10 -22.12 4.28 -15.91
N TRP A 11 -21.09 5.06 -15.58
CA TRP A 11 -21.24 6.46 -15.18
C TRP A 11 -21.48 7.29 -16.45
N GLU A 12 -22.75 7.52 -16.82
CA GLU A 12 -23.12 8.59 -17.73
C GLU A 12 -23.54 9.81 -16.90
N ILE A 13 -22.62 10.75 -16.74
CA ILE A 13 -22.93 12.07 -16.20
C ILE A 13 -23.32 12.96 -17.38
N SER A 14 -24.57 13.41 -17.36
CA SER A 14 -25.19 14.24 -18.38
C SER A 14 -24.51 15.61 -18.48
N GLY A 15 -24.02 15.93 -19.69
CA GLY A 15 -24.22 17.25 -20.30
C GLY A 15 -23.37 18.42 -19.81
N THR A 16 -22.04 18.36 -19.94
CA THR A 16 -21.22 19.56 -20.19
C THR A 16 -20.02 19.21 -21.09
N LYS A 17 -19.91 19.83 -22.27
CA LYS A 17 -18.77 19.67 -23.18
C LYS A 17 -17.56 20.46 -22.64
N CYS A 18 -16.63 19.81 -21.94
CA CYS A 18 -15.18 19.97 -22.12
C CYS A 18 -14.38 18.96 -21.27
N SER A 19 -13.23 18.57 -21.80
CA SER A 19 -12.14 17.77 -21.22
C SER A 19 -12.31 16.24 -21.21
N LEU A 20 -11.29 15.56 -21.74
CA LEU A 20 -10.95 14.17 -21.42
C LEU A 20 -11.20 13.93 -19.92
N ASN A 21 -11.91 12.86 -19.56
CA ASN A 21 -12.31 12.55 -18.19
C ASN A 21 -11.11 12.76 -17.26
N GLN A 22 -11.17 13.76 -16.37
CA GLN A 22 -10.09 14.01 -15.39
C GLN A 22 -9.79 12.77 -14.54
N TYR A 23 -10.78 11.86 -14.42
CA TYR A 23 -10.66 10.53 -13.81
C TYR A 23 -9.74 9.55 -14.55
N ASP A 24 -9.48 9.73 -15.85
CA ASP A 24 -8.58 8.84 -16.60
C ASP A 24 -7.14 8.94 -16.07
N PHE A 25 -6.78 10.07 -15.46
CA PHE A 25 -5.42 10.35 -14.98
C PHE A 25 -5.24 10.21 -13.47
N ILE A 26 -6.30 10.01 -12.67
CA ILE A 26 -6.15 9.91 -11.20
C ILE A 26 -5.37 8.66 -10.77
N TRP A 27 -5.19 7.69 -11.67
CA TRP A 27 -4.29 6.55 -11.49
C TRP A 27 -3.27 6.42 -12.62
N ALA A 28 -2.83 7.54 -13.21
CA ALA A 28 -1.77 7.55 -14.22
C ALA A 28 -0.49 6.83 -13.74
N ASP A 29 0.27 6.26 -14.68
CA ASP A 29 1.54 5.56 -14.41
C ASP A 29 2.70 6.52 -14.13
N ILE A 30 2.53 7.82 -14.37
CA ILE A 30 3.53 8.84 -14.03
C ILE A 30 3.14 9.47 -12.69
N PRO A 31 3.99 9.39 -11.62
CA PRO A 31 3.67 9.95 -10.30
C PRO A 31 3.26 11.43 -10.33
N ALA A 32 3.97 12.28 -11.07
CA ALA A 32 3.63 13.70 -11.20
C ALA A 32 2.24 13.94 -11.81
N GLU A 33 1.86 13.19 -12.84
CA GLU A 33 0.54 13.29 -13.45
C GLU A 33 -0.54 12.80 -12.50
N ARG A 34 -0.31 11.66 -11.84
CA ARG A 34 -1.20 11.08 -10.83
C ARG A 34 -1.48 12.07 -9.69
N LEU A 35 -0.44 12.72 -9.15
CA LEU A 35 -0.57 13.72 -8.08
C LEU A 35 -1.27 14.99 -8.57
N LYS A 36 -0.96 15.45 -9.78
CA LYS A 36 -1.62 16.62 -10.37
C LYS A 36 -3.12 16.38 -10.55
N ALA A 37 -3.50 15.21 -11.06
CA ALA A 37 -4.89 14.83 -11.30
C ALA A 37 -5.73 14.79 -10.02
N VAL A 38 -5.24 14.18 -8.94
CA VAL A 38 -5.99 14.16 -7.66
C VAL A 38 -6.09 15.55 -7.01
N ARG A 39 -5.09 16.42 -7.21
CA ARG A 39 -5.13 17.81 -6.71
C ARG A 39 -6.10 18.71 -7.46
N SER A 40 -6.46 18.35 -8.70
CA SER A 40 -7.47 19.07 -9.47
C SER A 40 -8.90 18.60 -9.21
N LEU A 41 -9.10 17.52 -8.44
CA LEU A 41 -10.44 17.04 -8.10
C LEU A 41 -11.16 18.01 -7.18
N GLU A 42 -12.48 18.11 -7.33
CA GLU A 42 -13.31 18.84 -6.39
C GLU A 42 -13.42 18.08 -5.06
N THR A 43 -13.77 18.81 -3.99
CA THR A 43 -13.95 18.19 -2.67
C THR A 43 -15.02 17.10 -2.68
N MET A 44 -16.07 17.25 -3.51
CA MET A 44 -17.11 16.23 -3.62
C MET A 44 -16.58 14.93 -4.24
N ASP A 45 -15.72 15.02 -5.25
CA ASP A 45 -15.12 13.85 -5.90
C ASP A 45 -14.20 13.09 -4.96
N ILE A 46 -13.41 13.82 -4.17
CA ILE A 46 -12.56 13.22 -3.13
C ILE A 46 -13.42 12.48 -2.11
N ARG A 47 -14.54 13.06 -1.67
CA ARG A 47 -15.49 12.41 -0.74
C ARG A 47 -16.10 11.14 -1.34
N ASN A 48 -16.53 11.20 -2.61
CA ASN A 48 -17.07 10.02 -3.30
C ASN A 48 -16.04 8.88 -3.38
N LEU A 49 -14.76 9.19 -3.64
CA LEU A 49 -13.68 8.21 -3.62
C LEU A 49 -13.46 7.65 -2.21
N GLN A 50 -13.45 8.50 -1.18
CA GLN A 50 -13.31 8.07 0.21
C GLN A 50 -14.44 7.14 0.65
N ASP A 51 -15.69 7.48 0.34
CA ASP A 51 -16.86 6.67 0.68
C ASP A 51 -16.84 5.34 -0.05
N SER A 52 -16.45 5.33 -1.33
CA SER A 52 -16.29 4.09 -2.10
C SER A 52 -15.17 3.20 -1.54
N LEU A 53 -14.09 3.77 -0.99
CA LEU A 53 -13.00 3.01 -0.37
C LEU A 53 -13.39 2.45 1.01
N ALA A 54 -14.17 3.21 1.78
CA ALA A 54 -14.65 2.80 3.09
C ALA A 54 -15.82 1.79 3.01
N GLN A 55 -16.46 1.69 1.85
CA GLN A 55 -17.54 0.74 1.62
C GLN A 55 -17.11 -0.69 1.95
N GLU A 56 -17.96 -1.43 2.66
CA GLU A 56 -17.72 -2.81 3.10
C GLU A 56 -16.48 -3.00 3.99
N CYS A 57 -15.90 -1.92 4.53
CA CYS A 57 -14.90 -2.07 5.57
C CYS A 57 -15.55 -2.80 6.76
N PRO A 58 -14.98 -3.94 7.23
CA PRO A 58 -15.55 -4.67 8.37
C PRO A 58 -15.56 -3.86 9.67
N ILE A 59 -14.84 -2.73 9.68
CA ILE A 59 -14.79 -1.79 10.78
C ILE A 59 -15.55 -0.55 10.33
N LYS A 60 -16.37 0.03 11.23
CA LYS A 60 -17.25 1.19 10.94
C LYS A 60 -16.51 2.45 10.45
N ALA A 61 -15.18 2.43 10.39
CA ALA A 61 -14.35 3.53 9.93
C ALA A 61 -12.99 3.04 9.42
N TRP A 62 -12.18 3.96 8.89
CA TRP A 62 -10.86 3.64 8.38
C TRP A 62 -9.96 3.04 9.50
N PRO A 63 -9.40 1.84 9.32
CA PRO A 63 -8.73 1.12 10.41
C PRO A 63 -7.44 1.78 10.92
N TYR A 64 -7.18 1.63 12.22
CA TYR A 64 -5.94 2.06 12.85
C TYR A 64 -4.70 1.41 12.19
N GLY A 65 -3.59 2.15 12.17
CA GLY A 65 -2.35 1.80 11.48
C GLY A 65 -2.42 1.76 9.96
N MET A 66 -3.48 2.27 9.32
CA MET A 66 -3.61 2.28 7.85
C MET A 66 -3.65 3.69 7.22
N PRO A 67 -2.80 4.66 7.58
CA PRO A 67 -2.81 5.97 6.91
C PRO A 67 -2.59 5.82 5.41
N THR A 68 -3.53 6.30 4.60
CA THR A 68 -3.44 6.22 3.14
C THR A 68 -4.01 7.46 2.47
N VAL A 69 -3.75 7.55 1.17
CA VAL A 69 -4.38 8.52 0.25
C VAL A 69 -5.36 7.79 -0.67
N VAL A 70 -6.21 8.53 -1.39
CA VAL A 70 -7.25 7.94 -2.27
C VAL A 70 -6.68 7.28 -3.54
N ASN A 71 -5.49 7.72 -3.99
CA ASN A 71 -4.86 7.23 -5.22
C ASN A 71 -3.33 7.00 -5.04
N PRO A 72 -2.91 6.18 -4.06
CA PRO A 72 -1.50 5.97 -3.79
C PRO A 72 -0.83 5.37 -5.02
N TYR A 73 0.42 5.75 -5.28
CA TYR A 73 1.25 5.08 -6.27
C TYR A 73 1.94 3.85 -5.65
N VAL A 74 2.32 3.95 -4.38
CA VAL A 74 2.90 2.88 -3.56
C VAL A 74 2.08 2.65 -2.29
N VAL A 75 1.77 1.40 -1.99
CA VAL A 75 1.15 0.99 -0.73
C VAL A 75 2.10 0.07 0.03
N ILE A 76 2.46 0.43 1.25
CA ILE A 76 3.12 -0.48 2.18
C ILE A 76 2.06 -1.41 2.77
N LEU A 77 2.34 -2.71 2.76
CA LEU A 77 1.46 -3.73 3.32
C LEU A 77 2.14 -4.45 4.48
N GLY A 78 1.55 -4.31 5.67
CA GLY A 78 1.95 -5.01 6.88
C GLY A 78 0.98 -6.13 7.29
N MET A 79 1.38 -6.94 8.26
CA MET A 79 0.44 -7.87 8.91
C MET A 79 -0.47 -7.18 9.92
N SER A 80 0.04 -6.19 10.65
CA SER A 80 -0.61 -5.56 11.78
C SER A 80 -0.02 -4.16 12.05
N PRO A 81 -0.73 -3.30 12.81
CA PRO A 81 -0.23 -1.98 13.21
C PRO A 81 1.00 -2.00 14.15
N GLY A 82 1.49 -3.17 14.58
CA GLY A 82 2.64 -3.30 15.48
C GLY A 82 2.34 -2.98 16.95
N VAL A 83 3.40 -2.92 17.79
CA VAL A 83 3.30 -2.71 19.26
C VAL A 83 4.31 -1.70 19.79
N SER A 84 4.63 -0.69 19.00
CA SER A 84 5.67 0.29 19.35
C SER A 84 5.12 1.70 19.31
N PRO A 85 4.09 2.02 20.12
CA PRO A 85 3.53 3.36 20.13
C PRO A 85 4.57 4.41 20.53
N ALA A 86 4.23 5.68 20.29
CA ALA A 86 4.95 6.82 20.82
C ALA A 86 5.04 6.75 22.35
N SER A 87 6.07 7.36 22.94
CA SER A 87 6.12 7.51 24.40
C SER A 87 4.88 8.28 24.89
N GLY A 88 4.18 7.72 25.87
CA GLY A 88 2.94 8.31 26.40
C GLY A 88 1.66 7.99 25.61
N ASP A 89 1.76 7.25 24.51
CA ASP A 89 0.61 6.81 23.70
C ASP A 89 0.10 5.43 24.16
N SER A 90 -0.48 5.40 25.36
CA SER A 90 -0.97 4.17 25.99
C SER A 90 -2.30 3.67 25.40
N ASP A 91 -3.06 4.55 24.73
CA ASP A 91 -4.38 4.26 24.19
C ASP A 91 -4.37 3.86 22.71
N TYR A 92 -3.18 3.73 22.07
CA TYR A 92 -3.05 3.48 20.63
C TYR A 92 -3.87 2.29 20.10
N ASN A 93 -4.12 1.27 20.93
CA ASN A 93 -4.90 0.08 20.60
C ASN A 93 -6.41 0.25 20.75
N THR A 94 -6.86 1.29 21.45
CA THR A 94 -8.26 1.53 21.77
C THR A 94 -8.81 2.78 21.09
N ARG A 95 -8.00 3.42 20.23
CA ARG A 95 -8.42 4.64 19.53
C ARG A 95 -9.57 4.37 18.56
N PRO A 96 -10.53 5.31 18.48
CA PRO A 96 -11.53 5.25 17.42
C PRO A 96 -10.85 5.38 16.04
N ALA A 97 -11.57 4.87 15.03
CA ALA A 97 -11.59 5.33 13.64
C ALA A 97 -10.57 6.40 13.22
N TYR A 98 -9.72 6.10 12.24
CA TYR A 98 -8.91 7.13 11.58
C TYR A 98 -9.72 8.04 10.68
N GLU A 99 -9.09 9.17 10.33
CA GLU A 99 -9.49 9.98 9.19
C GLU A 99 -9.54 9.10 7.91
N LEU A 100 -10.48 9.41 7.02
CA LEU A 100 -10.58 8.73 5.72
C LEU A 100 -9.33 9.02 4.86
N PRO A 101 -9.04 8.20 3.83
CA PRO A 101 -7.93 8.41 2.91
C PRO A 101 -7.82 9.85 2.41
N ALA A 102 -6.64 10.48 2.48
CA ALA A 102 -6.46 11.87 2.06
C ALA A 102 -6.41 12.02 0.53
N GLY A 103 -6.80 13.18 -0.01
CA GLY A 103 -6.72 13.52 -1.44
C GLY A 103 -5.66 14.57 -1.73
N GLY A 104 -4.66 14.25 -2.56
CA GLY A 104 -3.66 15.20 -3.06
C GLY A 104 -2.65 15.75 -2.03
N VAL A 105 -2.77 15.34 -0.78
CA VAL A 105 -1.90 15.69 0.35
C VAL A 105 -1.59 14.43 1.17
N PRO A 106 -0.51 14.41 1.97
CA PRO A 106 -0.21 13.27 2.83
C PRO A 106 -1.31 13.10 3.89
N HIS A 107 -1.64 11.84 4.22
CA HIS A 107 -2.52 11.56 5.35
C HIS A 107 -1.87 12.08 6.65
N PRO A 108 -2.59 12.76 7.56
CA PRO A 108 -1.98 13.35 8.77
C PRO A 108 -1.20 12.33 9.62
N ARG A 109 -1.77 11.13 9.77
CA ARG A 109 -1.14 10.01 10.51
C ARG A 109 0.07 9.38 9.82
N TRP A 110 0.39 9.77 8.60
CA TRP A 110 1.64 9.39 7.93
C TRP A 110 2.88 9.90 8.68
N TYR A 111 2.74 10.96 9.48
CA TYR A 111 3.79 11.56 10.29
C TYR A 111 3.80 11.10 11.75
N TYR A 112 3.08 10.02 12.07
CA TYR A 112 3.13 9.44 13.41
C TYR A 112 4.57 9.08 13.79
N ALA A 113 4.95 9.37 15.04
CA ALA A 113 6.29 9.13 15.58
C ALA A 113 6.23 7.93 16.52
N ASP A 114 6.68 6.77 16.05
CA ASP A 114 6.72 5.54 16.85
C ASP A 114 8.08 5.36 17.55
N SER A 115 8.10 4.63 18.65
CA SER A 115 9.30 4.46 19.48
C SER A 115 10.43 3.67 18.78
N ARG A 116 10.18 3.02 17.64
CA ARG A 116 11.17 2.23 16.90
C ARG A 116 11.52 2.82 15.52
N GLY A 117 11.02 4.03 15.22
CA GLY A 117 11.23 4.71 13.95
C GLY A 117 10.73 3.92 12.74
N TYR A 118 9.70 3.09 12.90
CA TYR A 118 9.02 2.40 11.81
C TYR A 118 8.53 3.39 10.75
N TRP A 119 7.82 4.43 11.16
CA TRP A 119 7.22 5.37 10.21
C TRP A 119 8.28 6.24 9.54
N ASP A 120 9.39 6.57 10.20
CA ASP A 120 10.53 7.23 9.56
C ASP A 120 11.12 6.38 8.44
N LYS A 121 11.28 5.07 8.67
CA LYS A 121 11.82 4.13 7.70
C LYS A 121 10.87 3.90 6.53
N VAL A 122 9.56 3.82 6.80
CA VAL A 122 8.52 3.74 5.77
C VAL A 122 8.48 5.02 4.92
N ARG A 123 8.55 6.20 5.55
CA ARG A 123 8.66 7.48 4.84
C ARG A 123 9.92 7.51 3.97
N TYR A 124 11.07 7.14 4.52
CA TYR A 124 12.32 7.07 3.77
C TYR A 124 12.21 6.15 2.55
N LEU A 125 11.66 4.94 2.72
CA LEU A 125 11.40 4.02 1.62
C LEU A 125 10.53 4.66 0.55
N CYS A 126 9.34 5.15 0.90
CA CYS A 126 8.40 5.69 -0.08
C CYS A 126 8.97 6.92 -0.81
N GLY A 127 9.67 7.80 -0.10
CA GLY A 127 10.36 8.95 -0.67
C GLY A 127 11.41 8.57 -1.69
N ARG A 128 12.29 7.61 -1.35
CA ARG A 128 13.33 7.11 -2.27
C ARG A 128 12.75 6.32 -3.44
N PHE A 129 11.71 5.54 -3.18
CA PHE A 129 11.02 4.72 -4.19
C PHE A 129 10.40 5.60 -5.27
N LEU A 130 9.62 6.61 -4.86
CA LEU A 130 9.00 7.53 -5.83
C LEU A 130 10.03 8.40 -6.53
N LYS A 131 11.10 8.81 -5.85
CA LYS A 131 12.21 9.54 -6.48
C LYS A 131 13.00 8.69 -7.49
N ALA A 132 13.05 7.38 -7.32
CA ALA A 132 13.66 6.50 -8.32
C ALA A 132 12.87 6.52 -9.64
N ILE A 133 11.53 6.55 -9.54
CA ILE A 133 10.62 6.57 -10.69
C ILE A 133 10.51 7.97 -11.30
N ASP A 134 10.42 9.00 -10.46
CA ASP A 134 10.34 10.40 -10.85
C ASP A 134 11.40 11.22 -10.09
N PRO A 135 12.60 11.43 -10.66
CA PRO A 135 13.72 12.09 -9.97
C PRO A 135 13.44 13.50 -9.45
N ASN A 136 12.42 14.17 -10.00
CA ASN A 136 12.04 15.53 -9.63
C ASN A 136 11.02 15.56 -8.48
N PHE A 137 10.55 14.40 -8.01
CA PHE A 137 9.58 14.32 -6.92
C PHE A 137 10.17 14.78 -5.59
N ARG A 138 9.48 15.71 -4.92
CA ARG A 138 9.81 16.13 -3.54
C ARG A 138 9.26 15.13 -2.54
N GLU A 139 9.86 15.05 -1.35
CA GLU A 139 9.43 14.12 -0.30
C GLU A 139 7.95 14.30 0.10
N THR A 140 7.48 15.54 0.27
CA THR A 140 6.09 15.81 0.62
C THR A 140 5.11 15.38 -0.47
N GLN A 141 5.53 15.43 -1.74
CA GLN A 141 4.76 14.90 -2.86
C GLN A 141 4.75 13.36 -2.80
N ALA A 142 5.88 12.73 -2.48
CA ALA A 142 5.97 11.28 -2.36
C ALA A 142 4.98 10.75 -1.31
N PHE A 143 4.89 11.41 -0.16
CA PHE A 143 3.95 11.02 0.89
C PHE A 143 2.48 11.27 0.51
N SER A 144 2.22 12.19 -0.41
CA SER A 144 0.87 12.42 -0.98
C SER A 144 0.44 11.33 -1.97
N LEU A 145 1.35 10.41 -2.33
CA LEU A 145 1.11 9.24 -3.18
C LEU A 145 1.50 7.93 -2.48
N SER A 146 1.61 7.95 -1.15
CA SER A 146 1.98 6.78 -0.37
C SER A 146 0.84 6.38 0.55
N GLY A 147 0.64 5.07 0.68
CA GLY A 147 -0.33 4.50 1.60
C GLY A 147 0.27 3.39 2.44
N HIS A 148 -0.39 3.07 3.54
CA HIS A 148 -0.05 1.95 4.39
C HIS A 148 -1.35 1.21 4.74
N MET A 149 -1.33 -0.11 4.61
CA MET A 149 -2.45 -1.00 4.90
C MET A 149 -1.96 -2.18 5.74
N ASN A 150 -2.85 -2.82 6.52
CA ASN A 150 -2.52 -4.05 7.24
C ASN A 150 -3.57 -5.14 6.99
N LEU A 151 -3.15 -6.39 6.96
CA LEU A 151 -4.07 -7.54 6.85
C LEU A 151 -4.81 -7.86 8.17
N SER A 152 -4.48 -7.18 9.26
CA SER A 152 -5.11 -7.31 10.57
C SER A 152 -5.09 -5.98 11.32
N THR A 153 -6.06 -5.77 12.21
CA THR A 153 -6.07 -4.67 13.19
C THR A 153 -5.51 -5.07 14.54
N GLY A 154 -5.25 -6.36 14.78
CA GLY A 154 -4.70 -6.82 16.05
C GLY A 154 -3.28 -6.33 16.26
N ALA A 155 -3.04 -5.56 17.32
CA ALA A 155 -1.71 -5.09 17.70
C ALA A 155 -0.88 -6.24 18.28
N SER A 156 -0.17 -6.95 17.39
CA SER A 156 0.83 -7.94 17.78
C SER A 156 2.22 -7.50 17.31
N GLY A 157 3.22 -7.73 18.16
CA GLY A 157 4.63 -7.40 17.87
C GLY A 157 5.34 -8.40 16.95
N ARG A 158 4.65 -9.48 16.57
CA ARG A 158 5.18 -10.54 15.69
C ARG A 158 4.16 -10.88 14.61
N ALA A 159 4.54 -10.71 13.34
CA ALA A 159 3.71 -11.07 12.18
C ALA A 159 3.23 -12.54 12.18
N SER A 160 4.01 -13.46 12.76
CA SER A 160 3.64 -14.88 12.88
C SER A 160 2.44 -15.12 13.79
N ASP A 161 2.25 -14.25 14.78
CA ASP A 161 1.29 -14.43 15.89
C ASP A 161 0.00 -13.65 15.64
N VAL A 162 -0.05 -12.89 14.53
CA VAL A 162 -1.25 -12.21 14.07
C VAL A 162 -2.19 -13.25 13.45
N THR A 163 -3.36 -13.39 14.04
CA THR A 163 -4.49 -14.07 13.41
C THR A 163 -5.01 -13.19 12.29
N VAL A 164 -4.99 -13.73 11.06
CA VAL A 164 -5.54 -13.05 9.89
C VAL A 164 -7.05 -13.01 10.05
N GLN A 165 -7.60 -11.80 10.13
CA GLN A 165 -9.04 -11.61 10.08
C GLN A 165 -9.43 -11.65 8.61
N ARG A 166 -9.92 -12.81 8.14
CA ARG A 166 -10.15 -13.05 6.71
C ARG A 166 -10.98 -11.94 6.04
N GLU A 167 -12.07 -11.51 6.68
CA GLU A 167 -12.92 -10.43 6.17
C GLU A 167 -12.16 -9.11 5.96
N LEU A 168 -11.27 -8.78 6.90
CA LEU A 168 -10.44 -7.57 6.80
C LEU A 168 -9.35 -7.73 5.74
N ALA A 169 -8.69 -8.88 5.67
CA ALA A 169 -7.69 -9.15 4.63
C ALA A 169 -8.32 -9.10 3.22
N ASP A 170 -9.51 -9.68 3.05
CA ASP A 170 -10.27 -9.63 1.80
C ASP A 170 -10.68 -8.20 1.45
N TRP A 171 -11.16 -7.41 2.42
CA TRP A 171 -11.45 -5.98 2.21
C TRP A 171 -10.19 -5.19 1.83
N VAL A 172 -9.07 -5.37 2.53
CA VAL A 172 -7.80 -4.67 2.24
C VAL A 172 -7.37 -4.93 0.80
N VAL A 173 -7.43 -6.18 0.34
CA VAL A 173 -7.02 -6.53 -1.02
C VAL A 173 -7.99 -5.97 -2.06
N ARG A 174 -9.31 -5.98 -1.80
CA ARG A 174 -10.30 -5.31 -2.66
C ARG A 174 -10.06 -3.80 -2.72
N ALA A 175 -9.82 -3.16 -1.58
CA ALA A 175 -9.53 -1.73 -1.49
C ALA A 175 -8.25 -1.39 -2.26
N ILE A 176 -7.18 -2.17 -2.11
CA ILE A 176 -5.93 -1.98 -2.85
C ILE A 176 -6.14 -2.15 -4.37
N SER A 177 -6.72 -3.27 -4.81
CA SER A 177 -6.79 -3.62 -6.23
C SER A 177 -7.85 -2.81 -6.98
N GLY A 178 -9.05 -2.64 -6.40
CA GLY A 178 -10.19 -2.02 -7.08
C GLY A 178 -10.33 -0.51 -6.83
N GLY A 179 -9.92 -0.03 -5.66
CA GLY A 179 -10.12 1.37 -5.24
C GLY A 179 -8.84 2.21 -5.34
N LEU A 180 -7.84 1.88 -4.52
CA LEU A 180 -6.59 2.62 -4.38
C LEU A 180 -5.72 2.54 -5.65
N ARG A 181 -5.70 1.36 -6.29
CA ARG A 181 -5.05 1.10 -7.58
C ARG A 181 -3.58 1.58 -7.61
N PRO A 182 -2.73 1.17 -6.64
CA PRO A 182 -1.32 1.47 -6.71
C PRO A 182 -0.64 0.74 -7.86
N ARG A 183 0.51 1.26 -8.28
CA ARG A 183 1.42 0.54 -9.18
C ARG A 183 2.25 -0.49 -8.40
N TYR A 184 2.56 -0.18 -7.15
CA TYR A 184 3.38 -1.03 -6.28
C TYR A 184 2.73 -1.29 -4.92
N VAL A 185 2.80 -2.55 -4.48
CA VAL A 185 2.48 -2.94 -3.10
C VAL A 185 3.75 -3.52 -2.49
N VAL A 186 4.28 -2.89 -1.43
CA VAL A 186 5.51 -3.34 -0.76
C VAL A 186 5.17 -4.04 0.54
N GLY A 187 5.33 -5.36 0.57
CA GLY A 187 5.14 -6.19 1.76
C GLY A 187 6.33 -6.10 2.72
N LEU A 188 6.15 -5.49 3.89
CA LEU A 188 7.15 -5.47 4.96
C LEU A 188 6.88 -6.56 6.00
N GLY A 189 7.83 -7.46 6.21
CA GLY A 189 7.68 -8.57 7.16
C GLY A 189 6.65 -9.62 6.78
N LEU A 190 6.25 -9.67 5.51
CA LEU A 190 5.29 -10.65 5.00
C LEU A 190 5.94 -11.97 4.57
N THR A 191 7.27 -12.08 4.46
CA THR A 191 7.93 -13.28 3.89
C THR A 191 7.52 -14.59 4.56
N SER A 192 7.40 -14.62 5.89
CA SER A 192 6.89 -15.80 6.61
C SER A 192 5.38 -15.92 6.53
N ALA A 193 4.65 -14.80 6.52
CA ALA A 193 3.20 -14.76 6.41
C ALA A 193 2.72 -15.29 5.04
N LEU A 194 3.48 -15.07 3.97
CA LEU A 194 3.24 -15.62 2.64
C LEU A 194 3.27 -17.15 2.59
N ARG A 195 3.64 -17.85 3.66
CA ARG A 195 3.52 -19.31 3.77
C ARG A 195 2.16 -19.77 4.31
N LYS A 196 1.34 -18.84 4.84
CA LYS A 196 0.01 -19.14 5.37
C LYS A 196 -1.01 -19.11 4.24
N SER A 197 -1.85 -20.15 4.14
CA SER A 197 -2.88 -20.29 3.09
C SER A 197 -3.82 -19.09 3.01
N ASP A 198 -4.24 -18.56 4.16
CA ASP A 198 -5.21 -17.46 4.20
C ASP A 198 -4.61 -16.16 3.66
N VAL A 199 -3.32 -15.92 3.94
CA VAL A 199 -2.59 -14.76 3.39
C VAL A 199 -2.39 -14.91 1.89
N GLN A 200 -1.99 -16.10 1.41
CA GLN A 200 -1.84 -16.36 -0.02
C GLN A 200 -3.18 -16.20 -0.76
N THR A 201 -4.27 -16.71 -0.17
CA THR A 201 -5.62 -16.61 -0.74
C THR A 201 -6.03 -15.15 -0.85
N ALA A 202 -5.89 -14.38 0.24
CA ALA A 202 -6.21 -12.96 0.22
C ALA A 202 -5.38 -12.22 -0.84
N LEU A 203 -4.05 -12.35 -0.82
CA LEU A 203 -3.17 -11.62 -1.73
C LEU A 203 -3.27 -12.06 -3.19
N SER A 204 -3.71 -13.29 -3.47
CA SER A 204 -4.00 -13.72 -4.85
C SER A 204 -5.12 -12.88 -5.47
N ASN A 205 -6.02 -12.32 -4.66
CA ASN A 205 -7.09 -11.43 -5.12
C ASN A 205 -6.61 -10.01 -5.46
N LEU A 206 -5.29 -9.72 -5.37
CA LEU A 206 -4.74 -8.45 -5.87
C LEU A 206 -4.88 -8.34 -7.39
N GLY A 207 -4.97 -9.46 -8.10
CA GLY A 207 -5.18 -9.52 -9.55
C GLY A 207 -6.26 -10.51 -9.96
N THR A 208 -6.40 -10.72 -11.26
CA THR A 208 -7.42 -11.61 -11.85
C THR A 208 -7.01 -13.07 -11.93
N SER A 209 -5.70 -13.36 -11.80
CA SER A 209 -5.13 -14.69 -11.96
C SER A 209 -4.56 -15.22 -10.64
N PRO A 210 -4.66 -16.53 -10.36
CA PRO A 210 -3.97 -17.13 -9.21
C PRO A 210 -2.47 -16.89 -9.27
N VAL A 211 -1.84 -16.66 -8.11
CA VAL A 211 -0.40 -16.42 -7.99
C VAL A 211 0.27 -17.48 -7.12
N ASP A 212 1.35 -18.07 -7.62
CA ASP A 212 2.22 -18.94 -6.85
C ASP A 212 3.30 -18.12 -6.13
N PHE A 213 3.09 -17.83 -4.85
CA PHE A 213 4.04 -17.10 -4.01
C PHE A 213 5.37 -17.85 -3.75
N THR A 214 5.53 -19.08 -4.25
CA THR A 214 6.82 -19.78 -4.25
C THR A 214 7.67 -19.49 -5.49
N LYS A 215 7.04 -18.97 -6.57
CA LYS A 215 7.67 -18.67 -7.86
C LYS A 215 7.52 -17.18 -8.20
N PRO A 216 8.37 -16.31 -7.62
CA PRO A 216 8.38 -14.90 -8.00
C PRO A 216 8.78 -14.70 -9.46
N ASP A 217 8.17 -13.72 -10.12
CA ASP A 217 8.53 -13.31 -11.48
C ASP A 217 9.96 -12.76 -11.54
N ARG A 218 10.38 -12.08 -10.46
CA ARG A 218 11.72 -11.54 -10.31
C ARG A 218 12.26 -11.75 -8.90
N VAL A 219 13.53 -12.13 -8.82
CA VAL A 219 14.31 -12.20 -7.57
C VAL A 219 15.50 -11.27 -7.70
N ARG A 220 15.61 -10.31 -6.78
CA ARG A 220 16.74 -9.38 -6.74
C ARG A 220 17.54 -9.64 -5.47
N PRO A 221 18.82 -10.06 -5.54
CA PRO A 221 19.63 -10.22 -4.35
C PRO A 221 19.77 -8.89 -3.61
N PHE A 222 19.94 -8.95 -2.28
CA PHE A 222 20.32 -7.80 -1.46
C PHE A 222 21.79 -7.96 -1.02
N HIS A 223 22.69 -7.26 -1.72
CA HIS A 223 24.13 -7.36 -1.54
C HIS A 223 24.64 -6.63 -0.30
N GLY A 224 23.94 -5.56 0.13
CA GLY A 224 24.29 -4.79 1.33
C GLY A 224 24.24 -5.58 2.66
N TYR A 225 23.75 -6.83 2.66
CA TYR A 225 23.69 -7.67 3.87
C TYR A 225 24.30 -9.05 3.67
N GLN A 226 25.63 -9.13 3.76
CA GLN A 226 26.40 -10.33 3.46
C GLN A 226 26.19 -11.53 4.42
N LYS A 227 25.62 -11.31 5.62
CA LYS A 227 25.43 -12.38 6.62
C LYS A 227 24.42 -13.45 6.19
N THR A 228 23.49 -13.10 5.30
CA THR A 228 22.45 -14.00 4.82
C THR A 228 22.08 -13.63 3.39
N SER A 229 21.79 -14.62 2.53
CA SER A 229 21.32 -14.38 1.16
C SER A 229 19.89 -13.83 1.15
N LEU A 230 19.73 -12.56 1.54
CA LEU A 230 18.48 -11.84 1.45
C LEU A 230 18.20 -11.46 0.00
N ALA A 231 16.92 -11.42 -0.36
CA ALA A 231 16.48 -11.03 -1.69
C ALA A 231 15.09 -10.40 -1.63
N TYR A 232 14.88 -9.41 -2.49
CA TYR A 232 13.56 -8.91 -2.86
C TYR A 232 12.92 -9.91 -3.81
N ARG A 233 11.62 -10.14 -3.63
CA ARG A 233 10.84 -11.02 -4.50
C ARG A 233 9.66 -10.24 -5.04
N GLU A 234 9.43 -10.33 -6.34
CA GLU A 234 8.38 -9.58 -7.02
C GLU A 234 7.43 -10.50 -7.74
N TRP A 235 6.15 -10.12 -7.73
CA TRP A 235 5.08 -10.75 -8.48
C TRP A 235 4.27 -9.66 -9.18
N ASP A 236 4.01 -9.84 -10.46
CA ASP A 236 3.15 -8.96 -11.23
C ASP A 236 1.71 -9.48 -11.25
N PHE A 237 0.79 -8.55 -11.10
CA PHE A 237 -0.65 -8.78 -11.12
C PHE A 237 -1.25 -7.92 -12.21
N THR A 238 -2.16 -8.51 -12.98
CA THR A 238 -3.13 -7.75 -13.76
C THR A 238 -4.34 -7.50 -12.88
N ARG A 239 -4.64 -6.24 -12.59
CA ARG A 239 -5.79 -5.82 -11.79
C ARG A 239 -7.11 -6.04 -12.56
N PRO A 240 -8.26 -6.04 -11.88
CA PRO A 240 -9.57 -6.16 -12.53
C PRO A 240 -9.88 -5.09 -13.58
N ASP A 241 -9.25 -3.91 -13.50
CA ASP A 241 -9.38 -2.83 -14.47
C ASP A 241 -8.39 -2.94 -15.65
N GLY A 242 -7.61 -4.02 -15.73
CA GLY A 242 -6.56 -4.22 -16.73
C GLY A 242 -5.24 -3.52 -16.41
N GLY A 243 -5.19 -2.68 -15.38
CA GLY A 243 -3.96 -2.03 -14.93
C GLY A 243 -2.98 -3.03 -14.32
N MET A 244 -1.69 -2.68 -14.30
CA MET A 244 -0.63 -3.53 -13.76
C MET A 244 -0.28 -3.14 -12.32
N LEU A 245 -0.07 -4.13 -11.45
CA LEU A 245 0.37 -3.95 -10.07
C LEU A 245 1.55 -4.90 -9.80
N THR A 246 2.59 -4.40 -9.15
CA THR A 246 3.73 -5.23 -8.72
C THR A 246 3.73 -5.35 -7.20
N PHE A 247 3.62 -6.57 -6.68
CA PHE A 247 3.83 -6.86 -5.27
C PHE A 247 5.30 -7.16 -5.01
N VAL A 248 5.92 -6.45 -4.08
CA VAL A 248 7.32 -6.58 -3.70
C VAL A 248 7.39 -7.07 -2.26
N SER A 249 7.82 -8.32 -2.04
CA SER A 249 8.18 -8.78 -0.70
C SER A 249 9.56 -8.25 -0.34
N TRP A 250 9.63 -7.32 0.61
CA TRP A 250 10.90 -6.83 1.13
C TRP A 250 11.59 -7.93 1.96
N PRO A 251 12.92 -8.06 1.85
CA PRO A 251 13.65 -9.02 2.67
C PRO A 251 13.56 -8.60 4.15
N GLN A 252 13.04 -9.52 4.97
CA GLN A 252 12.97 -9.48 6.44
C GLN A 252 11.83 -8.67 7.11
N HIS A 253 11.56 -9.07 8.37
CA HIS A 253 10.57 -8.47 9.26
C HIS A 253 11.08 -7.14 9.85
N PRO A 254 10.21 -6.14 10.10
CA PRO A 254 10.59 -4.86 10.73
C PRO A 254 11.33 -4.99 12.08
N GLY A 255 11.16 -6.12 12.78
CA GLY A 255 11.85 -6.44 14.03
C GLY A 255 13.24 -7.09 13.87
N ARG A 256 13.78 -7.20 12.66
CA ARG A 256 15.10 -7.81 12.37
C ARG A 256 15.91 -6.91 11.44
N ALA A 257 17.22 -7.16 11.36
CA ALA A 257 18.03 -6.57 10.29
C ALA A 257 17.48 -7.02 8.92
N PRO A 258 17.41 -6.13 7.91
CA PRO A 258 18.02 -4.81 7.87
C PRO A 258 17.22 -3.70 8.57
N PHE A 259 15.91 -3.86 8.78
CA PHE A 259 15.02 -2.80 9.27
C PHE A 259 15.39 -2.23 10.65
N THR A 260 15.98 -3.04 11.55
CA THR A 260 16.43 -2.57 12.88
C THR A 260 17.74 -1.79 12.85
N ASN A 261 18.51 -1.85 11.75
CA ASN A 261 19.74 -1.10 11.56
C ASN A 261 19.53 -0.04 10.46
N ARG A 262 19.54 1.24 10.84
CA ARG A 262 19.24 2.34 9.92
C ARG A 262 20.15 2.34 8.68
N GLN A 263 21.45 2.17 8.84
CA GLN A 263 22.39 2.19 7.71
C GLN A 263 22.12 1.04 6.72
N ILE A 264 21.90 -0.17 7.23
CA ILE A 264 21.61 -1.34 6.38
C ILE A 264 20.23 -1.20 5.73
N TRP A 265 19.25 -0.63 6.43
CA TRP A 265 17.94 -0.30 5.85
C TRP A 265 18.06 0.70 4.71
N GLU A 266 18.79 1.79 4.90
CA GLU A 266 18.98 2.83 3.88
C GLU A 266 19.71 2.29 2.66
N GLU A 267 20.69 1.39 2.85
CA GLU A 267 21.36 0.66 1.76
C GLU A 267 20.38 -0.28 1.03
N SER A 268 19.58 -1.05 1.77
CA SER A 268 18.54 -1.93 1.20
C SER A 268 17.58 -1.14 0.29
N VAL A 269 17.06 -0.01 0.79
CA VAL A 269 16.19 0.87 0.01
C VAL A 269 16.91 1.40 -1.23
N SER A 270 18.14 1.89 -1.07
CA SER A 270 18.92 2.45 -2.18
C SER A 270 19.25 1.40 -3.25
N GLU A 271 19.57 0.18 -2.84
CA GLU A 271 19.85 -0.94 -3.74
C GLU A 271 18.61 -1.34 -4.54
N TYR A 272 17.46 -1.51 -3.87
CA TYR A 272 16.21 -1.81 -4.58
C TYR A 272 15.81 -0.67 -5.53
N CYS A 273 15.88 0.57 -5.08
CA CYS A 273 15.52 1.75 -5.88
C CYS A 273 16.33 1.85 -7.17
N ARG A 274 17.63 1.50 -7.15
CA ARG A 274 18.48 1.44 -8.37
C ARG A 274 17.94 0.48 -9.43
N THR A 275 17.15 -0.52 -9.04
CA THR A 275 16.61 -1.53 -9.96
C THR A 275 15.27 -1.18 -10.59
N ILE A 276 14.61 -0.13 -10.08
CA ILE A 276 13.33 0.39 -10.58
C ILE A 276 13.45 1.83 -11.11
N SER A 277 14.62 2.45 -10.97
CA SER A 277 14.92 3.74 -11.60
C SER A 277 14.76 3.61 -13.11
N ALA A 278 13.96 4.52 -13.70
CA ALA A 278 13.62 4.62 -15.12
C ALA A 278 14.33 3.59 -16.03
N SER A 279 13.75 2.38 -16.04
CA SER A 279 13.96 1.37 -17.08
C SER A 279 13.06 1.68 -18.27
#